data_AF-A0A0Q8ZFI3-F1
#
_entry.id   AF-A0A0Q8ZFI3-F1
#
_cell.length_a   1.000
_cell.length_b   1.000
_cell.length_c   1.000
_cell.angle_alpha   90.00
_cell.angle_beta   90.00
_cell.angle_gamma   90.00
#
_symmetry.space_group_name_H-M   'P 1'
#
loop_
_entity.id
_entity.type
_entity.pdbx_description
1 polymer ?
#
loop_
_entity_poly.entity_id
_entity_poly.type
_entity_poly.pdbx_seq_one_letter_code
_entity_poly.pdbx_strand_id
1 'polypeptide(L)'
;MKTTHKKIQTSAAAMLNLLILFSASEKTAAQETAGIVGIDHVGINVPELNKAIPFFSDILGFTPVTQLGPIPLDTEWKKLNHINPSTGAVTIKMINAGSGASIEVFEYADNKGSKTHPNTDDIGASHIAFYVNDINASVQYLKSKGVKILGEPFTMPSGDTAGETWVYFETPWGSKMELVSYPNGKGYEKNKPAKILWSPKNAVKSYDNKQNSIGLSESEIKSLVELHLAIWNEKDGIKRDGLMKKVYAEHIEMIDSHFVAVGHKEIDGFVEGLQKKSVNSKFTHVQAIDVNHNTARLYWQHGTPEKPDAVTGMDLFVFENGKVIKLYVFVDNKK
;
A
#
# COMPACT_ATOMS: atom_id res chain seq x y z
N MET A 1 -31.90 -3.15 -77.61
CA MET A 1 -32.77 -2.66 -76.51
C MET A 1 -32.21 -3.25 -75.21
N LYS A 2 -31.46 -2.48 -74.40
CA LYS A 2 -31.92 -1.60 -73.30
C LYS A 2 -32.81 -2.37 -72.28
N THR A 3 -32.61 -2.41 -70.96
CA THR A 3 -31.77 -1.63 -70.01
C THR A 3 -32.04 -2.15 -68.57
N THR A 4 -31.10 -1.90 -67.63
CA THR A 4 -31.29 -1.44 -66.21
C THR A 4 -32.07 -2.29 -65.20
N HIS A 5 -31.98 -2.13 -63.87
CA HIS A 5 -30.99 -1.74 -62.85
C HIS A 5 -31.75 -1.78 -61.50
N LYS A 6 -31.05 -2.14 -60.41
CA LYS A 6 -31.13 -1.64 -59.01
C LYS A 6 -32.44 -1.61 -58.20
N LYS A 7 -32.27 -2.14 -56.97
CA LYS A 7 -32.65 -1.65 -55.60
C LYS A 7 -34.15 -1.41 -55.31
N ILE A 8 -34.65 -1.74 -54.11
CA ILE A 8 -34.82 -0.86 -52.93
C ILE A 8 -35.39 -1.78 -51.81
N GLN A 9 -34.73 -1.94 -50.65
CA GLN A 9 -34.87 -1.20 -49.38
C GLN A 9 -36.10 -1.59 -48.51
N THR A 10 -35.79 -2.20 -47.36
CA THR A 10 -36.43 -2.20 -46.02
C THR A 10 -37.91 -1.83 -45.83
N SER A 11 -38.60 -2.60 -44.98
CA SER A 11 -39.55 -2.05 -44.01
C SER A 11 -39.70 -2.95 -42.77
N ALA A 12 -39.97 -2.29 -41.65
CA ALA A 12 -40.03 -2.82 -40.29
C ALA A 12 -41.44 -3.26 -39.87
N ALA A 13 -41.49 -3.88 -38.68
CA ALA A 13 -42.61 -3.99 -37.74
C ALA A 13 -43.65 -5.13 -37.93
N ALA A 14 -43.74 -6.02 -36.94
CA ALA A 14 -44.89 -6.07 -36.02
C ALA A 14 -44.69 -7.15 -34.93
N MET A 15 -44.88 -6.74 -33.68
CA MET A 15 -44.96 -7.55 -32.46
C MET A 15 -46.19 -8.48 -32.47
N LEU A 16 -46.08 -9.68 -31.85
CA LEU A 16 -47.21 -10.29 -31.15
C LEU A 16 -46.77 -11.26 -30.03
N ASN A 17 -46.95 -10.79 -28.79
CA ASN A 17 -47.27 -11.48 -27.53
C ASN A 17 -46.97 -12.98 -27.34
N LEU A 18 -46.22 -13.28 -26.27
CA LEU A 18 -46.61 -14.35 -25.37
C LEU A 18 -46.36 -13.93 -23.90
N LEU A 19 -47.44 -13.48 -23.26
CA LEU A 19 -47.54 -13.36 -21.81
C LEU A 19 -47.59 -14.78 -21.23
N ILE A 20 -46.56 -15.17 -20.49
CA ILE A 20 -46.64 -16.26 -19.53
C ILE A 20 -46.47 -15.64 -18.14
N LEU A 21 -47.60 -15.52 -17.44
CA LEU A 21 -47.65 -15.22 -16.01
C LEU A 21 -47.14 -16.44 -15.24
N PHE A 22 -45.87 -16.45 -14.86
CA PHE A 22 -45.40 -17.24 -13.72
C PHE A 22 -45.26 -16.30 -12.53
N SER A 23 -46.28 -16.28 -11.67
CA SER A 23 -46.11 -15.91 -10.26
C SER A 23 -45.30 -17.02 -9.58
N ALA A 24 -43.99 -16.99 -9.73
CA ALA A 24 -43.08 -17.77 -8.90
C ALA A 24 -42.68 -16.89 -7.72
N SER A 25 -43.20 -17.26 -6.56
CA SER A 25 -42.81 -16.82 -5.22
C SER A 25 -41.34 -16.40 -5.16
N GLU A 26 -41.11 -15.16 -4.73
CA GLU A 26 -39.82 -14.65 -4.26
C GLU A 26 -39.31 -15.53 -3.12
N LYS A 27 -38.64 -16.63 -3.45
CA LYS A 27 -37.56 -17.13 -2.63
C LYS A 27 -36.32 -16.40 -3.09
N THR A 28 -36.09 -15.23 -2.51
CA THR A 28 -34.77 -14.63 -2.41
C THR A 28 -33.93 -15.63 -1.62
N ALA A 29 -33.36 -16.61 -2.30
CA ALA A 29 -32.27 -17.39 -1.72
C ALA A 29 -31.19 -16.34 -1.41
N ALA A 30 -30.96 -16.08 -0.12
CA ALA A 30 -29.78 -15.36 0.30
C ALA A 30 -28.61 -16.10 -0.35
N GLN A 31 -27.94 -15.43 -1.28
CA GLN A 31 -26.84 -16.01 -2.01
C GLN A 31 -25.79 -16.39 -0.96
N GLU A 32 -25.57 -17.68 -0.74
CA GLU A 32 -24.45 -18.16 0.06
C GLU A 32 -23.19 -17.68 -0.68
N THR A 33 -22.67 -16.54 -0.26
CA THR A 33 -21.43 -16.00 -0.81
C THR A 33 -20.26 -16.61 -0.05
N ALA A 34 -19.14 -16.81 -0.71
CA ALA A 34 -17.91 -17.30 -0.08
C ALA A 34 -17.31 -16.34 0.98
N GLY A 35 -18.01 -15.27 1.37
CA GLY A 35 -17.51 -14.26 2.30
C GLY A 35 -16.35 -13.42 1.77
N ILE A 36 -16.06 -13.51 0.46
CA ILE A 36 -14.95 -12.78 -0.18
C ILE A 36 -15.30 -11.30 -0.31
N VAL A 37 -14.45 -10.44 0.24
CA VAL A 37 -14.64 -8.98 0.24
C VAL A 37 -13.95 -8.29 -0.94
N GLY A 38 -12.86 -8.85 -1.47
CA GLY A 38 -12.10 -8.29 -2.58
C GLY A 38 -10.80 -9.04 -2.88
N ILE A 39 -9.99 -8.47 -3.78
CA ILE A 39 -8.64 -8.96 -4.06
C ILE A 39 -7.69 -8.37 -3.00
N ASP A 40 -6.95 -9.23 -2.31
CA ASP A 40 -5.93 -8.83 -1.32
C ASP A 40 -4.57 -8.54 -1.99
N HIS A 41 -4.07 -9.51 -2.75
CA HIS A 41 -2.81 -9.41 -3.49
C HIS A 41 -2.80 -10.28 -4.76
N VAL A 42 -1.78 -10.09 -5.59
CA VAL A 42 -1.46 -10.93 -6.76
C VAL A 42 -0.07 -11.55 -6.56
N GLY A 43 -0.01 -12.88 -6.55
CA GLY A 43 1.24 -13.64 -6.42
C GLY A 43 1.92 -13.93 -7.76
N ILE A 44 3.22 -13.63 -7.87
CA ILE A 44 4.03 -13.93 -9.06
C ILE A 44 5.41 -14.49 -8.71
N ASN A 45 5.91 -15.38 -9.57
CA ASN A 45 7.27 -15.88 -9.47
C ASN A 45 8.23 -14.91 -10.15
N VAL A 46 9.39 -14.69 -9.53
CA VAL A 46 10.49 -13.89 -10.09
C VAL A 46 11.77 -14.73 -10.11
N PRO A 47 12.69 -14.50 -11.06
CA PRO A 47 13.91 -15.29 -11.12
C PRO A 47 14.86 -14.96 -9.96
N GLU A 48 14.96 -13.70 -9.56
CA GLU A 48 15.86 -13.22 -8.51
C GLU A 48 15.25 -11.97 -7.82
N LEU A 49 15.16 -11.96 -6.48
CA LEU A 49 14.61 -10.79 -5.75
C LEU A 49 15.50 -9.57 -5.85
N ASN A 50 16.82 -9.76 -5.97
CA ASN A 50 17.79 -8.67 -6.10
C ASN A 50 17.57 -7.79 -7.35
N LYS A 51 16.88 -8.31 -8.38
CA LYS A 51 16.49 -7.59 -9.60
C LYS A 51 15.03 -7.19 -9.58
N ALA A 52 14.17 -8.06 -9.05
CA ALA A 52 12.74 -7.80 -9.00
C ALA A 52 12.39 -6.63 -8.08
N ILE A 53 13.01 -6.57 -6.89
CA ILE A 53 12.70 -5.53 -5.92
C ILE A 53 13.05 -4.13 -6.45
N PRO A 54 14.27 -3.85 -6.93
CA PRO A 54 14.59 -2.56 -7.54
C PRO A 54 13.70 -2.20 -8.74
N PHE A 55 13.25 -3.19 -9.52
CA PHE A 55 12.30 -2.92 -10.60
C PHE A 55 10.95 -2.41 -10.07
N PHE A 56 10.38 -3.09 -9.07
CA PHE A 56 9.11 -2.64 -8.49
C PHE A 56 9.26 -1.35 -7.68
N SER A 57 10.36 -1.17 -6.93
CA SER A 57 10.56 0.01 -6.10
C SER A 57 11.07 1.22 -6.87
N ASP A 58 12.19 1.09 -7.57
CA ASP A 58 12.94 2.23 -8.09
C ASP A 58 12.41 2.65 -9.46
N ILE A 59 11.82 1.72 -10.21
CA ILE A 59 11.22 1.99 -11.53
C ILE A 59 9.72 2.24 -11.37
N LEU A 60 8.96 1.33 -10.75
CA LEU A 60 7.51 1.47 -10.65
C LEU A 60 7.03 2.30 -9.44
N GLY A 61 7.89 2.61 -8.48
CA GLY A 61 7.57 3.47 -7.34
C GLY A 61 6.80 2.78 -6.22
N PHE A 62 6.88 1.45 -6.12
CA PHE A 62 6.20 0.66 -5.10
C PHE A 62 7.07 0.40 -3.86
N THR A 63 6.45 -0.02 -2.76
CA THR A 63 7.15 -0.16 -1.48
C THR A 63 7.19 -1.61 -1.03
N PRO A 64 8.35 -2.27 -0.96
CA PRO A 64 8.49 -3.56 -0.29
C PRO A 64 8.19 -3.41 1.21
N VAL A 65 7.35 -4.29 1.76
CA VAL A 65 6.85 -4.17 3.14
C VAL A 65 7.35 -5.28 4.04
N THR A 66 7.24 -6.53 3.58
CA THR A 66 7.62 -7.71 4.39
C THR A 66 8.51 -8.65 3.61
N GLN A 67 9.20 -9.52 4.36
CA GLN A 67 9.97 -10.63 3.82
C GLN A 67 9.76 -11.86 4.69
N LEU A 68 9.62 -13.01 4.04
CA LEU A 68 9.56 -14.32 4.67
C LEU A 68 10.51 -15.29 3.96
N GLY A 69 11.20 -16.12 4.73
CA GLY A 69 12.13 -17.15 4.24
C GLY A 69 13.61 -16.77 4.26
N PRO A 70 14.48 -17.65 3.73
CA PRO A 70 14.14 -18.83 2.92
C PRO A 70 13.39 -19.93 3.69
N ILE A 71 12.27 -20.42 3.15
CA ILE A 71 11.48 -21.53 3.70
C ILE A 71 11.77 -22.81 2.91
N PRO A 72 12.33 -23.86 3.53
CA PRO A 72 12.44 -25.18 2.91
C PRO A 72 11.05 -25.74 2.58
N LEU A 73 10.93 -26.36 1.40
CA LEU A 73 9.68 -26.96 0.94
C LEU A 73 9.78 -28.48 1.04
N ASP A 74 8.89 -29.10 1.83
CA ASP A 74 8.83 -30.55 1.94
C ASP A 74 8.24 -31.19 0.66
N THR A 75 8.39 -32.52 0.56
CA THR A 75 8.00 -33.28 -0.63
C THR A 75 6.49 -33.26 -0.88
N GLU A 76 5.68 -33.33 0.18
CA GLU A 76 4.22 -33.34 0.06
C GLU A 76 3.72 -31.95 -0.35
N TRP A 77 4.29 -30.88 0.21
CA TRP A 77 3.99 -29.52 -0.20
C TRP A 77 4.30 -29.27 -1.67
N LYS A 78 5.48 -29.71 -2.13
CA LYS A 78 5.87 -29.58 -3.55
C LYS A 78 4.92 -30.33 -4.47
N LYS A 79 4.53 -31.55 -4.10
CA LYS A 79 3.57 -32.36 -4.87
C LYS A 79 2.19 -31.71 -4.94
N LEU A 80 1.68 -31.23 -3.80
CA LEU A 80 0.38 -30.57 -3.69
C LEU A 80 0.30 -29.30 -4.56
N ASN A 81 1.38 -28.52 -4.60
CA ASN A 81 1.45 -27.25 -5.32
C ASN A 81 2.08 -27.35 -6.71
N HIS A 82 2.27 -28.57 -7.24
CA HIS A 82 2.88 -28.81 -8.55
C HIS A 82 4.26 -28.16 -8.75
N ILE A 83 5.07 -28.11 -7.70
CA ILE A 83 6.44 -27.60 -7.72
C ILE A 83 7.40 -28.74 -8.10
N ASN A 84 8.38 -28.45 -8.96
CA ASN A 84 9.42 -29.42 -9.31
C ASN A 84 10.11 -29.98 -8.05
N PRO A 85 10.27 -31.32 -7.93
CA PRO A 85 10.84 -31.95 -6.73
C PRO A 85 12.22 -31.41 -6.33
N SER A 86 13.03 -31.04 -7.33
CA SER A 86 14.40 -30.51 -7.14
C SER A 86 14.49 -28.99 -7.00
N THR A 87 13.37 -28.25 -6.98
CA THR A 87 13.36 -26.83 -6.62
C THR A 87 13.66 -26.67 -5.13
N GLY A 88 14.48 -25.69 -4.77
CA GLY A 88 14.91 -25.40 -3.40
C GLY A 88 13.91 -24.58 -2.59
N ALA A 89 14.41 -23.96 -1.52
CA ALA A 89 13.64 -23.12 -0.61
C ALA A 89 13.07 -21.87 -1.29
N VAL A 90 11.95 -21.35 -0.79
CA VAL A 90 11.30 -20.14 -1.30
C VAL A 90 11.55 -18.94 -0.38
N THR A 91 11.83 -17.78 -0.96
CA THR A 91 11.82 -16.48 -0.29
C THR A 91 10.68 -15.65 -0.86
N ILE A 92 9.88 -15.03 0.00
CA ILE A 92 8.66 -14.32 -0.34
C ILE A 92 8.80 -12.86 0.09
N LYS A 93 8.35 -11.92 -0.74
CA LYS A 93 8.20 -10.50 -0.35
C LYS A 93 6.85 -9.95 -0.74
N MET A 94 6.22 -9.21 0.17
CA MET A 94 5.04 -8.40 -0.12
C MET A 94 5.43 -6.99 -0.51
N ILE A 95 4.85 -6.48 -1.58
CA ILE A 95 5.07 -5.15 -2.13
C ILE A 95 3.74 -4.41 -2.15
N ASN A 96 3.67 -3.27 -1.45
CA ASN A 96 2.54 -2.35 -1.56
C ASN A 96 2.62 -1.64 -2.93
N ALA A 97 1.60 -1.87 -3.77
CA ALA A 97 1.50 -1.29 -5.11
C ALA A 97 0.57 -0.06 -5.14
N GLY A 98 0.80 0.88 -4.24
CA GLY A 98 0.00 2.09 -4.11
C GLY A 98 -1.35 1.82 -3.45
N SER A 99 -2.43 2.26 -4.10
CA SER A 99 -3.79 2.23 -3.56
C SER A 99 -4.63 1.02 -4.03
N GLY A 100 -3.98 0.02 -4.65
CA GLY A 100 -4.60 -1.23 -5.10
C GLY A 100 -4.15 -2.45 -4.31
N ALA A 101 -4.45 -3.64 -4.86
CA ALA A 101 -3.97 -4.91 -4.33
C ALA A 101 -2.44 -4.95 -4.26
N SER A 102 -1.89 -5.63 -3.26
CA SER A 102 -0.44 -5.81 -3.12
C SER A 102 0.10 -6.80 -4.15
N ILE A 103 1.42 -6.81 -4.35
CA ILE A 103 2.11 -7.83 -5.15
C ILE A 103 2.93 -8.71 -4.22
N GLU A 104 2.71 -10.02 -4.28
CA GLU A 104 3.53 -11.02 -3.58
C GLU A 104 4.51 -11.62 -4.58
N VAL A 105 5.81 -11.49 -4.33
CA VAL A 105 6.86 -12.03 -5.20
C VAL A 105 7.53 -13.24 -4.56
N PHE A 106 7.72 -14.30 -5.34
CA PHE A 106 8.36 -15.54 -4.92
C PHE A 106 9.67 -15.78 -5.69
N GLU A 107 10.78 -15.92 -4.98
CA GLU A 107 12.04 -16.44 -5.52
C GLU A 107 12.31 -17.83 -4.94
N TYR A 108 12.52 -18.80 -5.82
CA TYR A 108 12.89 -20.16 -5.42
C TYR A 108 14.38 -20.38 -5.64
N ALA A 109 15.10 -20.84 -4.62
CA ALA A 109 16.46 -21.32 -4.75
C ALA A 109 16.50 -22.52 -5.71
N ASP A 110 17.55 -22.63 -6.54
CA ASP A 110 17.71 -23.72 -7.52
C ASP A 110 16.47 -24.00 -8.39
N ASN A 111 15.69 -22.95 -8.71
CA ASN A 111 14.41 -23.08 -9.42
C ASN A 111 14.51 -23.91 -10.70
N LYS A 112 13.70 -24.98 -10.78
CA LYS A 112 13.57 -25.84 -11.97
C LYS A 112 12.33 -25.55 -12.82
N GLY A 113 11.58 -24.51 -12.48
CA GLY A 113 10.45 -24.02 -13.28
C GLY A 113 10.86 -23.59 -14.68
N SER A 114 9.91 -23.64 -15.61
CA SER A 114 10.12 -23.15 -16.98
C SER A 114 10.45 -21.66 -16.97
N LYS A 115 11.42 -21.27 -17.82
CA LYS A 115 11.71 -19.86 -18.14
C LYS A 115 11.05 -19.41 -19.45
N THR A 116 10.37 -20.32 -20.13
CA THR A 116 9.61 -20.02 -21.35
C THR A 116 8.30 -19.37 -20.93
N HIS A 117 8.08 -18.13 -21.37
CA HIS A 117 6.80 -17.45 -21.19
C HIS A 117 5.72 -18.11 -22.04
N PRO A 118 4.48 -18.20 -21.55
CA PRO A 118 3.37 -18.74 -22.32
C PRO A 118 3.04 -17.86 -23.54
N ASN A 119 2.45 -18.46 -24.57
CA ASN A 119 1.78 -17.69 -25.62
C ASN A 119 0.62 -16.91 -25.03
N THR A 120 0.22 -15.80 -25.65
CA THR A 120 -0.79 -14.90 -25.05
C THR A 120 -2.20 -15.53 -24.97
N ASP A 121 -2.44 -16.59 -25.73
CA ASP A 121 -3.67 -17.39 -25.75
C ASP A 121 -3.61 -18.66 -24.89
N ASP A 122 -2.47 -18.95 -24.25
CA ASP A 122 -2.39 -20.06 -23.29
C ASP A 122 -3.18 -19.72 -22.02
N ILE A 123 -3.86 -20.71 -21.43
CA ILE A 123 -4.73 -20.56 -20.25
C ILE A 123 -4.03 -19.90 -19.05
N GLY A 124 -2.71 -20.12 -18.90
CA GLY A 124 -1.90 -19.55 -17.82
C GLY A 124 -1.28 -18.18 -18.13
N ALA A 125 -1.44 -17.67 -19.36
CA ALA A 125 -0.92 -16.37 -19.73
C ALA A 125 -1.73 -15.26 -19.06
N SER A 126 -1.03 -14.39 -18.34
CA SER A 126 -1.64 -13.28 -17.62
C SER A 126 -0.70 -12.08 -17.54
N HIS A 127 -1.20 -10.97 -17.01
CA HIS A 127 -0.44 -9.76 -16.73
C HIS A 127 -1.07 -9.01 -15.56
N ILE A 128 -0.30 -8.11 -14.95
CA ILE A 128 -0.80 -7.15 -13.96
C ILE A 128 -0.91 -5.79 -14.65
N ALA A 129 -2.08 -5.15 -14.54
CA ALA A 129 -2.35 -3.84 -15.12
C ALA A 129 -2.20 -2.73 -14.08
N PHE A 130 -1.41 -1.71 -14.42
CA PHE A 130 -1.14 -0.55 -13.59
C PHE A 130 -1.78 0.69 -14.18
N TYR A 131 -2.63 1.35 -13.39
CA TYR A 131 -3.25 2.60 -13.81
C TYR A 131 -2.24 3.76 -13.76
N VAL A 132 -2.22 4.59 -14.80
CA VAL A 132 -1.42 5.82 -14.85
C VAL A 132 -2.26 7.00 -15.29
N ASN A 133 -2.01 8.18 -14.72
CA ASN A 133 -2.72 9.40 -15.08
C ASN A 133 -2.35 9.90 -16.48
N ASP A 134 -1.07 9.80 -16.85
CA ASP A 134 -0.54 10.14 -18.17
C ASP A 134 0.27 8.95 -18.71
N ILE A 135 -0.33 8.22 -19.64
CA ILE A 135 0.28 7.03 -20.22
C ILE A 135 1.48 7.37 -21.12
N ASN A 136 1.48 8.53 -21.78
CA ASN A 136 2.58 8.92 -22.65
C ASN A 136 3.82 9.28 -21.83
N ALA A 137 3.64 10.06 -20.75
CA ALA A 137 4.71 10.37 -19.81
C ALA A 137 5.26 9.09 -19.16
N SER A 138 4.39 8.17 -18.78
CA SER A 138 4.78 6.89 -18.17
C SER A 138 5.56 6.00 -19.14
N VAL A 139 5.12 5.90 -20.40
CA VAL A 139 5.85 5.17 -21.45
C VAL A 139 7.22 5.78 -21.71
N GLN A 140 7.32 7.11 -21.81
CA GLN A 140 8.61 7.79 -21.98
C GLN A 140 9.55 7.51 -20.81
N TYR A 141 9.03 7.59 -19.58
CA TYR A 141 9.80 7.28 -18.39
C TYR A 141 10.30 5.82 -18.39
N LEU A 142 9.42 4.85 -18.64
CA LEU A 142 9.80 3.43 -18.70
C LEU A 142 10.85 3.16 -19.80
N LYS A 143 10.66 3.73 -21.01
CA LYS A 143 11.65 3.67 -22.10
C LYS A 143 13.01 4.24 -21.64
N SER A 144 13.01 5.36 -20.90
CA SER A 144 14.25 5.98 -20.36
C SER A 144 14.98 5.11 -19.33
N LYS A 145 14.27 4.19 -18.67
CA LYS A 145 14.82 3.20 -17.74
C LYS A 145 15.21 1.87 -18.43
N GLY A 146 15.14 1.82 -19.76
CA GLY A 146 15.46 0.62 -20.54
C GLY A 146 14.37 -0.46 -20.52
N VAL A 147 13.16 -0.14 -20.06
CA VAL A 147 12.04 -1.09 -20.04
C VAL A 147 11.49 -1.25 -21.46
N LYS A 148 11.27 -2.51 -21.87
CA LYS A 148 10.76 -2.85 -23.20
C LYS A 148 9.25 -2.64 -23.26
N ILE A 149 8.82 -1.69 -24.08
CA ILE A 149 7.41 -1.44 -24.39
C ILE A 149 7.00 -2.24 -25.63
N LEU A 150 5.82 -2.85 -25.61
CA LEU A 150 5.28 -3.67 -26.68
C LEU A 150 4.28 -2.86 -27.52
N GLY A 151 4.79 -2.18 -28.55
CA GLY A 151 4.01 -1.30 -29.40
C GLY A 151 3.92 0.12 -28.86
N GLU A 152 2.82 0.81 -29.16
CA GLU A 152 2.54 2.18 -28.73
C GLU A 152 1.18 2.24 -28.01
N PRO A 153 0.94 3.23 -27.13
CA PRO A 153 -0.36 3.43 -26.49
C PRO A 153 -1.52 3.39 -27.48
N PHE A 154 -2.49 2.51 -27.21
CA PHE A 154 -3.68 2.36 -28.04
C PHE A 154 -4.93 2.81 -27.29
N THR A 155 -5.63 3.81 -27.82
CA THR A 155 -6.89 4.30 -27.26
C THR A 155 -8.08 3.59 -27.91
N MET A 156 -8.93 3.00 -27.08
CA MET A 156 -10.15 2.33 -27.49
C MET A 156 -11.16 3.33 -28.09
N PRO A 157 -11.56 3.17 -29.36
CA PRO A 157 -12.39 4.16 -30.06
C PRO A 157 -13.87 4.10 -29.69
N SER A 158 -14.38 2.94 -29.24
CA SER A 158 -15.81 2.71 -29.01
C SER A 158 -16.05 1.52 -28.06
N GLY A 159 -17.32 1.29 -27.71
CA GLY A 159 -17.75 0.20 -26.82
C GLY A 159 -17.58 0.51 -25.33
N ASP A 160 -17.67 -0.53 -24.50
CA ASP A 160 -17.61 -0.41 -23.04
C ASP A 160 -16.29 0.17 -22.55
N THR A 161 -15.20 -0.04 -23.29
CA THR A 161 -13.87 0.47 -22.98
C THR A 161 -13.55 1.79 -23.70
N ALA A 162 -14.49 2.41 -24.42
CA ALA A 162 -14.22 3.66 -25.15
C ALA A 162 -13.56 4.73 -24.25
N GLY A 163 -12.45 5.30 -24.70
CA GLY A 163 -11.66 6.28 -23.94
C GLY A 163 -10.57 5.69 -23.02
N GLU A 164 -10.54 4.37 -22.83
CA GLU A 164 -9.40 3.67 -22.23
C GLU A 164 -8.21 3.66 -23.19
N THR A 165 -7.03 3.96 -22.68
CA THR A 165 -5.75 3.84 -23.40
C THR A 165 -4.87 2.85 -22.66
N TRP A 166 -4.26 1.92 -23.39
CA TRP A 166 -3.41 0.88 -22.79
C TRP A 166 -2.17 0.59 -23.62
N VAL A 167 -1.15 0.01 -22.99
CA VAL A 167 0.04 -0.55 -23.65
C VAL A 167 0.69 -1.61 -22.78
N TYR A 168 1.24 -2.66 -23.38
CA TYR A 168 2.00 -3.66 -22.64
C TYR A 168 3.49 -3.29 -22.54
N PHE A 169 4.14 -3.77 -21.48
CA PHE A 169 5.59 -3.74 -21.30
C PHE A 169 6.08 -5.04 -20.67
N GLU A 170 7.38 -5.28 -20.75
CA GLU A 170 8.02 -6.44 -20.14
C GLU A 170 8.89 -6.03 -18.96
N THR A 171 8.82 -6.81 -17.87
CA THR A 171 9.81 -6.74 -16.79
C THR A 171 11.21 -7.13 -17.30
N PRO A 172 12.30 -6.90 -16.55
CA PRO A 172 13.65 -7.32 -16.96
C PRO A 172 13.80 -8.82 -17.20
N TRP A 173 12.87 -9.64 -16.70
CA TRP A 173 12.83 -11.10 -16.91
C TRP A 173 11.74 -11.54 -17.90
N GLY A 174 11.12 -10.61 -18.63
CA GLY A 174 10.21 -10.89 -19.72
C GLY A 174 8.74 -11.12 -19.33
N SER A 175 8.38 -11.01 -18.05
CA SER A 175 6.97 -11.08 -17.66
C SER A 175 6.21 -9.89 -18.23
N LYS A 176 5.03 -10.15 -18.82
CA LYS A 176 4.19 -9.13 -19.42
C LYS A 176 3.40 -8.38 -18.35
N MET A 177 3.37 -7.06 -18.46
CA MET A 177 2.63 -6.12 -17.61
C MET A 177 1.91 -5.09 -18.49
N GLU A 178 0.89 -4.42 -17.97
CA GLU A 178 0.10 -3.42 -18.70
C GLU A 178 0.13 -2.06 -18.00
N LEU A 179 0.24 -0.99 -18.79
CA LEU A 179 -0.17 0.35 -18.36
C LEU A 179 -1.56 0.62 -18.91
N VAL A 180 -2.44 1.18 -18.08
CA VAL A 180 -3.80 1.54 -18.47
C VAL A 180 -4.16 2.95 -17.99
N SER A 181 -4.91 3.71 -18.78
CA SER A 181 -5.34 5.06 -18.44
C SER A 181 -6.73 5.37 -18.99
N TYR A 182 -7.58 5.96 -18.16
CA TYR A 182 -8.96 6.37 -18.50
C TYR A 182 -9.41 7.54 -17.60
N PRO A 183 -8.72 8.70 -17.65
CA PRO A 183 -8.98 9.83 -16.75
C PRO A 183 -10.45 10.27 -16.78
N ASN A 184 -11.07 10.24 -17.97
CA ASN A 184 -12.47 10.63 -18.18
C ASN A 184 -13.49 9.48 -18.01
N GLY A 185 -13.04 8.34 -17.47
CA GLY A 185 -13.87 7.12 -17.35
C GLY A 185 -13.89 6.30 -18.64
N LYS A 186 -14.39 5.07 -18.54
CA LYS A 186 -14.60 4.17 -19.69
C LYS A 186 -16.00 4.35 -20.29
N GLY A 187 -16.18 3.89 -21.53
CA GLY A 187 -17.42 4.02 -22.29
C GLY A 187 -18.68 3.57 -21.54
N TYR A 188 -18.62 2.44 -20.84
CA TYR A 188 -19.77 1.88 -20.10
C TYR A 188 -20.25 2.76 -18.94
N GLU A 189 -19.35 3.58 -18.35
CA GLU A 189 -19.66 4.46 -17.20
C GLU A 189 -20.66 5.57 -17.58
N LYS A 190 -20.72 5.95 -18.87
CA LYS A 190 -21.63 6.99 -19.38
C LYS A 190 -23.10 6.65 -19.13
N ASN A 191 -23.42 5.36 -19.05
CA ASN A 191 -24.77 4.85 -18.82
C ASN A 191 -25.12 4.72 -17.32
N LYS A 192 -24.23 5.16 -16.41
CA LYS A 192 -24.42 5.15 -14.95
C LYS A 192 -24.88 3.77 -14.42
N PRO A 193 -24.13 2.69 -14.70
CA PRO A 193 -24.49 1.36 -14.24
C PRO A 193 -24.53 1.30 -12.71
N ALA A 194 -25.38 0.43 -12.16
CA ALA A 194 -25.49 0.24 -10.70
C ALA A 194 -24.19 -0.31 -10.08
N LYS A 195 -23.33 -0.95 -10.89
CA LYS A 195 -22.02 -1.45 -10.50
C LYS A 195 -20.96 -0.93 -11.47
N ILE A 196 -19.84 -0.49 -10.92
CA ILE A 196 -18.67 -0.04 -11.69
C ILE A 196 -17.49 -0.96 -11.39
N LEU A 197 -16.58 -1.09 -12.36
CA LEU A 197 -15.29 -1.72 -12.13
C LEU A 197 -14.50 -0.92 -11.08
N TRP A 198 -13.81 -1.63 -10.20
CA TRP A 198 -12.88 -1.00 -9.27
C TRP A 198 -11.80 -0.24 -10.06
N SER A 199 -11.36 0.91 -9.54
CA SER A 199 -10.30 1.69 -10.15
C SER A 199 -9.49 2.45 -9.10
N PRO A 200 -8.16 2.45 -9.20
CA PRO A 200 -7.31 3.28 -8.34
C PRO A 200 -7.26 4.75 -8.82
N LYS A 201 -7.92 5.10 -9.94
CA LYS A 201 -7.90 6.46 -10.53
C LYS A 201 -8.23 7.57 -9.52
N ASN A 202 -9.20 7.31 -8.66
CA ASN A 202 -9.65 8.25 -7.62
C ASN A 202 -9.12 7.90 -6.24
N ALA A 203 -8.33 6.83 -6.13
CA ALA A 203 -7.76 6.37 -4.89
C ALA A 203 -6.56 7.27 -4.56
N VAL A 204 -6.95 8.44 -4.05
CA VAL A 204 -6.14 9.55 -3.56
C VAL A 204 -5.36 10.26 -4.67
N LYS A 205 -5.43 11.61 -4.64
CA LYS A 205 -4.41 12.49 -5.23
C LYS A 205 -3.07 11.81 -5.02
N SER A 206 -2.24 11.75 -6.05
CA SER A 206 -0.83 11.38 -5.92
C SER A 206 -0.34 11.71 -4.52
N TYR A 207 0.24 10.72 -3.83
CA TYR A 207 1.37 11.00 -2.97
C TYR A 207 2.29 11.86 -3.83
N ASP A 208 2.09 13.16 -3.73
CA ASP A 208 2.82 14.11 -4.52
C ASP A 208 4.19 14.07 -3.87
N ASN A 209 5.15 13.42 -4.52
CA ASN A 209 6.54 13.50 -4.11
C ASN A 209 7.03 14.96 -4.10
N LYS A 210 6.23 15.93 -4.59
CA LYS A 210 6.43 17.36 -4.35
C LYS A 210 5.68 17.93 -3.13
N GLN A 211 4.60 17.31 -2.60
CA GLN A 211 3.98 17.75 -1.33
C GLN A 211 4.49 17.02 -0.08
N ASN A 212 5.09 15.83 -0.21
CA ASN A 212 5.94 15.28 0.87
C ASN A 212 7.33 15.95 0.94
N SER A 213 7.55 17.02 0.15
CA SER A 213 8.60 17.99 0.46
C SER A 213 8.20 19.00 1.55
N ILE A 214 7.03 18.84 2.18
CA ILE A 214 6.83 19.35 3.54
C ILE A 214 6.52 18.17 4.46
N GLY A 215 7.51 17.28 4.63
CA GLY A 215 7.67 16.67 5.96
C GLY A 215 7.64 17.79 7.00
N LEU A 216 7.13 17.50 8.20
CA LEU A 216 7.09 18.48 9.30
C LEU A 216 8.38 19.30 9.29
N SER A 217 8.25 20.62 9.19
CA SER A 217 9.40 21.51 9.32
C SER A 217 10.10 21.22 10.64
N GLU A 218 11.39 21.54 10.72
CA GLU A 218 12.15 21.38 11.96
C GLU A 218 11.44 22.05 13.15
N SER A 219 10.81 23.22 12.93
CA SER A 219 10.02 23.92 13.94
C SER A 219 8.74 23.17 14.35
N GLU A 220 8.06 22.52 13.43
CA GLU A 220 6.87 21.71 13.74
C GLU A 220 7.25 20.43 14.49
N ILE A 221 8.35 19.77 14.09
CA ILE A 221 8.90 18.62 14.82
C ILE A 221 9.26 19.03 16.25
N LYS A 222 10.01 20.12 16.42
CA LYS A 222 10.35 20.65 17.75
C LYS A 222 9.10 20.93 18.58
N SER A 223 8.08 21.54 17.98
CA SER A 223 6.81 21.81 18.67
C SER A 223 6.10 20.54 19.14
N LEU A 224 6.11 19.47 18.33
CA LEU A 224 5.55 18.17 18.73
C LEU A 224 6.35 17.51 19.85
N VAL A 225 7.68 17.60 19.83
CA VAL A 225 8.54 17.08 20.89
C VAL A 225 8.34 17.85 22.21
N GLU A 226 8.14 19.16 22.15
CA GLU A 226 7.78 19.95 23.34
C GLU A 226 6.39 19.57 23.88
N LEU A 227 5.42 19.32 23.00
CA LEU A 227 4.10 18.80 23.40
C LEU A 227 4.21 17.39 24.00
N HIS A 228 5.12 16.55 23.50
CA HIS A 228 5.44 15.28 24.14
C HIS A 228 5.93 15.51 25.57
N LEU A 229 6.87 16.43 25.81
CA LEU A 229 7.32 16.73 27.18
C LEU A 229 6.18 17.24 28.07
N ALA A 230 5.23 18.00 27.50
CA ALA A 230 4.02 18.42 28.21
C ALA A 230 3.09 17.24 28.54
N ILE A 231 2.91 16.27 27.64
CA ILE A 231 2.14 15.03 27.89
C ILE A 231 2.68 14.31 29.13
N TRP A 232 3.99 14.13 29.21
CA TRP A 232 4.63 13.38 30.31
C TRP A 232 4.59 14.10 31.67
N ASN A 233 4.33 15.41 31.66
CA ASN A 233 4.17 16.23 32.86
C ASN A 233 2.70 16.55 33.20
N GLU A 234 1.74 16.28 32.30
CA GLU A 234 0.31 16.55 32.53
C GLU A 234 -0.29 15.48 33.45
N LYS A 235 -0.90 15.92 34.55
CA LYS A 235 -1.48 15.05 35.59
C LYS A 235 -2.95 14.74 35.34
N ASP A 236 -3.66 15.62 34.61
CA ASP A 236 -5.05 15.43 34.23
C ASP A 236 -5.14 14.48 33.02
N GLY A 237 -5.68 13.29 33.23
CA GLY A 237 -5.78 12.26 32.18
C GLY A 237 -6.61 12.68 30.95
N ILE A 238 -7.63 13.53 31.12
CA ILE A 238 -8.45 14.01 29.99
C ILE A 238 -7.65 14.99 29.14
N LYS A 239 -6.93 15.92 29.78
CA LYS A 239 -6.05 16.84 29.05
C LYS A 239 -4.89 16.11 28.38
N ARG A 240 -4.32 15.13 29.08
CA ARG A 240 -3.23 14.31 28.55
C ARG A 240 -3.66 13.53 27.31
N ASP A 241 -4.81 12.86 27.34
CA ASP A 241 -5.39 12.19 26.16
C ASP A 241 -5.58 13.17 24.97
N GLY A 242 -6.10 14.37 25.23
CA GLY A 242 -6.24 15.42 24.22
C GLY A 242 -4.90 15.86 23.60
N LEU A 243 -3.83 15.90 24.38
CA LEU A 243 -2.48 16.17 23.89
C LEU A 243 -1.91 14.97 23.12
N MET A 244 -2.07 13.75 23.63
CA MET A 244 -1.60 12.52 22.97
C MET A 244 -2.19 12.38 21.58
N LYS A 245 -3.49 12.64 21.40
CA LYS A 245 -4.15 12.64 20.08
C LYS A 245 -3.58 13.68 19.11
N LYS A 246 -2.97 14.76 19.61
CA LYS A 246 -2.28 15.75 18.76
C LYS A 246 -0.89 15.30 18.34
N VAL A 247 -0.16 14.60 19.21
CA VAL A 247 1.25 14.25 18.99
C VAL A 247 1.43 12.86 18.39
N TYR A 248 0.70 11.87 18.88
CA TYR A 248 0.91 10.46 18.55
C TYR A 248 -0.09 9.95 17.52
N ALA A 249 0.35 9.05 16.65
CA ALA A 249 -0.53 8.25 15.80
C ALA A 249 -1.38 7.29 16.67
N GLU A 250 -2.51 6.83 16.14
CA GLU A 250 -3.43 5.94 16.89
C GLU A 250 -2.74 4.65 17.36
N HIS A 251 -1.86 4.09 16.52
CA HIS A 251 -1.09 2.86 16.79
C HIS A 251 0.40 3.13 17.04
N ILE A 252 0.73 4.24 17.72
CA ILE A 252 2.09 4.55 18.17
C ILE A 252 2.73 3.35 18.89
N GLU A 253 3.98 3.02 18.57
CA GLU A 253 4.82 2.08 19.33
C GLU A 253 5.77 2.87 20.24
N MET A 254 5.66 2.71 21.56
CA MET A 254 6.69 3.15 22.52
C MET A 254 7.54 1.95 22.94
N ILE A 255 8.83 2.02 22.68
CA ILE A 255 9.77 0.92 22.87
C ILE A 255 10.77 1.32 23.96
N ASP A 256 10.63 0.70 25.12
CA ASP A 256 11.61 0.75 26.22
C ASP A 256 12.43 -0.56 26.22
N SER A 257 13.59 -0.53 26.85
CA SER A 257 14.43 -1.72 27.06
C SER A 257 13.72 -2.93 27.72
N HIS A 258 12.65 -2.71 28.50
CA HIS A 258 11.95 -3.76 29.23
C HIS A 258 10.58 -4.13 28.65
N PHE A 259 9.99 -3.27 27.83
CA PHE A 259 8.63 -3.47 27.32
C PHE A 259 8.35 -2.65 26.07
N VAL A 260 7.29 -3.03 25.35
CA VAL A 260 6.70 -2.25 24.27
C VAL A 260 5.28 -1.91 24.67
N ALA A 261 4.89 -0.64 24.52
CA ALA A 261 3.52 -0.16 24.71
C ALA A 261 2.95 0.30 23.37
N VAL A 262 1.73 -0.12 23.04
CA VAL A 262 1.08 0.18 21.76
C VAL A 262 -0.19 1.02 21.96
N GLY A 263 -0.26 2.13 21.23
CA GLY A 263 -1.40 3.05 21.25
C GLY A 263 -1.47 3.93 22.50
N HIS A 264 -2.41 4.88 22.49
CA HIS A 264 -2.48 5.92 23.54
C HIS A 264 -2.80 5.34 24.91
N LYS A 265 -3.65 4.32 24.99
CA LYS A 265 -4.10 3.75 26.26
C LYS A 265 -2.96 3.15 27.09
N GLU A 266 -2.06 2.40 26.46
CA GLU A 266 -0.95 1.74 27.16
C GLU A 266 0.10 2.75 27.61
N ILE A 267 0.43 3.72 26.74
CA ILE A 267 1.35 4.81 27.08
C ILE A 267 0.78 5.68 28.21
N ASP A 268 -0.52 6.02 28.14
CA ASP A 268 -1.18 6.83 29.18
C ASP A 268 -1.13 6.13 30.55
N GLY A 269 -1.42 4.83 30.58
CA GLY A 269 -1.33 4.03 31.80
C GLY A 269 0.09 3.98 32.38
N PHE A 270 1.11 3.93 31.51
CA PHE A 270 2.51 4.01 31.94
C PHE A 270 2.85 5.38 32.55
N VAL A 271 2.49 6.47 31.86
CA VAL A 271 2.73 7.84 32.36
C VAL A 271 2.03 8.06 33.70
N GLU A 272 0.77 7.63 33.83
CA GLU A 272 0.02 7.74 35.09
C GLU A 272 0.71 6.96 36.23
N GLY A 273 1.16 5.73 35.95
CA GLY A 273 1.88 4.90 36.91
C GLY A 273 3.20 5.53 37.37
N LEU A 274 3.92 6.17 36.44
CA LEU A 274 5.18 6.86 36.72
C LEU A 274 4.96 8.13 37.56
N GLN A 275 3.94 8.93 37.24
CA GLN A 275 3.59 10.14 37.99
C GLN A 275 3.13 9.84 39.42
N LYS A 276 2.41 8.73 39.64
CA LYS A 276 2.04 8.26 40.99
C LYS A 276 3.26 7.91 41.85
N LYS A 277 4.30 7.35 41.24
CA LYS A 277 5.56 7.01 41.93
C LYS A 277 6.45 8.23 42.18
N SER A 278 6.26 9.32 41.43
CA SER A 278 7.18 10.46 41.38
C SER A 278 6.46 11.81 41.51
N VAL A 279 5.67 11.99 42.57
CA VAL A 279 4.68 13.08 42.73
C VAL A 279 5.24 14.51 42.54
N ASN A 280 6.49 14.74 42.95
CA ASN A 280 7.17 16.04 42.89
C ASN A 280 8.27 16.11 41.82
N SER A 281 8.36 15.11 40.95
CA SER A 281 9.31 15.10 39.85
C SER A 281 8.66 15.57 38.56
N LYS A 282 9.47 16.10 37.64
CA LYS A 282 9.05 16.48 36.30
C LYS A 282 10.12 16.13 35.29
N PHE A 283 9.70 15.88 34.05
CA PHE A 283 10.61 15.79 32.92
C PHE A 283 10.98 17.19 32.44
N THR A 284 12.26 17.41 32.15
CA THR A 284 12.78 18.62 31.51
C THR A 284 13.81 18.22 30.46
N HIS A 285 13.90 18.96 29.35
CA HIS A 285 14.96 18.74 28.38
C HIS A 285 16.31 19.27 28.90
N VAL A 286 17.39 18.56 28.60
CA VAL A 286 18.76 18.88 29.07
C VAL A 286 19.54 19.68 28.03
N GLN A 287 19.16 19.54 26.75
CA GLN A 287 19.75 20.27 25.64
C GLN A 287 18.70 20.52 24.55
N ALA A 288 19.10 21.29 23.54
CA ALA A 288 18.25 21.56 22.39
C ALA A 288 17.80 20.26 21.71
N ILE A 289 16.53 20.24 21.28
CA ILE A 289 15.97 19.16 20.47
C ILE A 289 16.74 19.11 19.16
N ASP A 290 17.32 17.95 18.88
CA ASP A 290 18.06 17.69 17.67
C ASP A 290 17.17 16.99 16.66
N VAL A 291 17.10 17.49 15.43
CA VAL A 291 16.18 17.02 14.40
C VAL A 291 16.98 16.58 13.18
N ASN A 292 16.65 15.41 12.67
CA ASN A 292 17.23 14.88 11.44
C ASN A 292 16.12 14.29 10.56
N HIS A 293 15.78 15.01 9.49
CA HIS A 293 14.65 14.68 8.62
C HIS A 293 13.35 14.45 9.42
N ASN A 294 12.75 13.27 9.32
CA ASN A 294 11.53 12.87 10.02
C ASN A 294 11.82 12.18 11.36
N THR A 295 12.96 12.48 11.99
CA THR A 295 13.33 11.97 13.31
C THR A 295 13.79 13.10 14.21
N ALA A 296 13.61 12.92 15.52
CA ALA A 296 14.12 13.85 16.53
C ALA A 296 14.70 13.12 17.72
N ARG A 297 15.67 13.75 18.38
CA ARG A 297 16.23 13.32 19.67
C ARG A 297 15.92 14.35 20.74
N LEU A 298 15.31 13.88 21.82
CA LEU A 298 15.07 14.64 23.04
C LEU A 298 15.95 14.05 24.14
N TYR A 299 16.86 14.83 24.69
CA TYR A 299 17.61 14.43 25.88
C TYR A 299 16.93 15.02 27.08
N TRP A 300 16.51 14.18 28.02
CA TRP A 300 15.67 14.57 29.13
C TRP A 300 16.28 14.16 30.47
N GLN A 301 15.86 14.87 31.50
CA GLN A 301 16.10 14.54 32.89
C GLN A 301 14.77 14.56 33.64
N HIS A 302 14.65 13.69 34.64
CA HIS A 302 13.47 13.54 35.47
C HIS A 302 13.87 13.53 36.94
N GLY A 303 13.33 14.50 37.70
CA GLY A 303 13.65 14.65 39.12
C GLY A 303 12.94 15.83 39.77
N THR A 304 13.21 16.04 41.06
CA THR A 304 12.69 17.18 41.83
C THR A 304 13.50 18.44 41.54
N PRO A 305 13.04 19.64 41.93
CA PRO A 305 13.83 20.86 41.78
C PRO A 305 15.22 20.79 42.42
N GLU A 306 15.37 20.06 43.53
CA GLU A 306 16.63 19.92 44.28
C GLU A 306 17.58 18.89 43.65
N LYS A 307 17.04 17.93 42.89
CA LYS A 307 17.79 16.89 42.17
C LYS A 307 17.15 16.59 40.82
N PRO A 308 17.27 17.51 39.85
CA PRO A 308 16.53 17.42 38.58
C PRO A 308 17.01 16.30 37.66
N ASP A 309 18.24 15.80 37.87
CA ASP A 309 18.91 14.73 37.15
C ASP A 309 18.83 13.37 37.89
N ALA A 310 17.81 13.16 38.72
CA ALA A 310 17.66 11.92 39.48
C ALA A 310 17.62 10.66 38.57
N VAL A 311 17.05 10.83 37.38
CA VAL A 311 17.10 9.92 36.23
C VAL A 311 17.31 10.76 34.96
N THR A 312 18.15 10.30 34.04
CA THR A 312 18.35 10.94 32.73
C THR A 312 18.13 9.93 31.61
N GLY A 313 17.93 10.43 30.40
CA GLY A 313 17.76 9.58 29.23
C GLY A 313 17.66 10.37 27.94
N MET A 314 17.36 9.64 26.87
CA MET A 314 17.14 10.16 25.54
C MET A 314 16.00 9.42 24.86
N ASP A 315 15.11 10.18 24.25
CA ASP A 315 14.03 9.66 23.42
C ASP A 315 14.32 9.94 21.94
N LEU A 316 14.15 8.92 21.10
CA LEU A 316 14.21 9.02 19.65
C LEU A 316 12.80 8.88 19.07
N PHE A 317 12.38 9.89 18.33
CA PHE A 317 11.07 9.98 17.70
C PHE A 317 11.18 9.65 16.21
N VAL A 318 10.21 8.90 15.69
CA VAL A 318 10.00 8.73 14.24
C VAL A 318 8.64 9.30 13.87
N PHE A 319 8.64 10.23 12.92
CA PHE A 319 7.44 10.93 12.46
C PHE A 319 6.98 10.43 11.09
N GLU A 320 5.66 10.27 10.95
CA GLU A 320 4.99 10.04 9.67
C GLU A 320 3.62 10.71 9.69
N ASN A 321 3.19 11.29 8.56
CA ASN A 321 1.89 11.93 8.41
C ASN A 321 1.55 12.96 9.53
N GLY A 322 2.56 13.72 9.97
CA GLY A 322 2.41 14.77 10.98
C GLY A 322 2.28 14.27 12.42
N LYS A 323 2.54 12.98 12.68
CA LYS A 323 2.42 12.33 13.99
C LYS A 323 3.67 11.53 14.32
N VAL A 324 3.92 11.29 15.60
CA VAL A 324 4.89 10.29 16.04
C VAL A 324 4.28 8.90 15.84
N ILE A 325 4.98 8.04 15.10
CA ILE A 325 4.60 6.64 14.88
C ILE A 325 5.44 5.67 15.71
N LYS A 326 6.67 6.05 16.08
CA LYS A 326 7.53 5.31 17.00
C LYS A 326 8.25 6.24 17.96
N LEU A 327 8.35 5.80 19.21
CA LEU A 327 9.08 6.44 20.29
C LEU A 327 10.02 5.41 20.93
N TYR A 328 11.32 5.57 20.75
CA TYR A 328 12.32 4.73 21.42
C TYR A 328 12.83 5.46 22.66
N VAL A 329 12.72 4.82 23.82
CA VAL A 329 13.10 5.40 25.11
C VAL A 329 14.41 4.75 25.56
N PHE A 330 15.43 5.57 25.79
CA PHE A 330 16.72 5.16 26.35
C PHE A 330 16.91 5.81 27.71
N VAL A 331 16.92 5.01 28.77
CA VAL A 331 17.24 5.50 30.12
C VAL A 331 18.73 5.31 30.37
N ASP A 332 19.41 6.36 30.82
CA ASP A 332 20.83 6.27 31.13
C ASP A 332 21.03 5.42 32.40
N ASN A 333 21.94 4.46 32.32
CA ASN A 333 22.41 3.76 33.52
C ASN A 333 23.24 4.73 34.36
N LYS A 334 22.97 4.78 35.67
CA LYS A 334 23.87 5.46 36.60
C LYS A 334 25.25 4.81 36.49
N LYS A 335 26.25 5.60 36.10
CA LYS A 335 27.66 5.20 36.15
C LYS A 335 28.10 4.96 37.59
#